data_AF-A0A7W1K0Z4-F1
#
_entry.id   AF-A0A7W1K0Z4-F1
#
_cell.length_a   1.000
_cell.length_b   1.000
_cell.length_c   1.000
_cell.angle_alpha   90.00
_cell.angle_beta   90.00
_cell.angle_gamma   90.00
#
_symmetry.space_group_name_H-M   'P 1'
#
loop_
_entity.id
_entity.type
_entity.pdbx_description
1 polymer ?
#
loop_
_entity_poly.entity_id
_entity_poly.type
_entity_poly.pdbx_seq_one_letter_code
_entity_poly.pdbx_strand_id
1 'polypeptide(L)' 'MIEIAILTLLEQNESLGYEQIALHLDEPPEKVRSALTALRRRRFVDALGVSEVIGHTTAAVAYWRLTELGQGELTRLRAR' A
#
# COMPACT_ATOMS: atom_id res chain seq x y z
N MET A 1 4.40 13.14 -5.51
CA MET A 1 3.00 12.63 -5.47
C MET A 1 2.97 11.44 -4.54
N ILE A 2 2.03 11.38 -3.59
CA ILE A 2 1.99 10.36 -2.53
C ILE A 2 1.93 8.94 -3.11
N GLU A 3 1.33 8.77 -4.28
CA GLU A 3 1.20 7.50 -4.98
C GLU A 3 2.57 6.89 -5.35
N ILE A 4 3.51 7.68 -5.86
CA ILE A 4 4.87 7.21 -6.20
C ILE A 4 5.62 6.78 -4.94
N ALA A 5 5.43 7.52 -3.84
CA ALA A 5 6.06 7.22 -2.57
C ALA A 5 5.51 5.90 -1.98
N ILE A 6 4.19 5.69 -2.06
CA ILE A 6 3.56 4.42 -1.67
C ILE A 6 4.10 3.26 -2.52
N LEU A 7 4.12 3.38 -3.85
CA LEU A 7 4.62 2.31 -4.72
C LEU A 7 6.10 1.99 -4.44
N THR A 8 6.92 3.02 -4.16
CA THR A 8 8.33 2.85 -3.78
C THR A 8 8.49 2.14 -2.44
N LEU A 9 7.69 2.49 -1.44
CA LEU A 9 7.72 1.80 -0.14
C LEU A 9 7.32 0.33 -0.26
N LEU A 10 6.30 0.03 -1.07
CA LEU A 10 5.86 -1.35 -1.29
C LEU A 10 6.88 -2.17 -2.07
N GLU A 11 7.61 -1.56 -3.00
CA GLU A 11 8.74 -2.21 -3.69
C GLU A 11 9.86 -2.58 -2.71
N GLN A 12 10.12 -1.74 -1.70
CA GLN A 12 11.20 -1.94 -0.72
C GLN A 12 10.87 -2.92 0.40
N ASN A 13 9.59 -3.06 0.76
CA ASN A 13 9.15 -3.80 1.95
C ASN A 13 8.30 -5.03 1.64
N GLU A 14 8.10 -5.37 0.37
CA GLU A 14 7.23 -6.43 -0.17
C GLU A 14 5.72 -6.27 0.16
N SER A 15 5.38 -6.06 1.44
CA SER A 15 4.04 -5.73 1.89
C SER A 15 4.04 -4.87 3.15
N LEU A 16 3.09 -3.94 3.26
CA LEU A 16 2.94 -3.06 4.42
C LEU A 16 1.47 -2.78 4.75
N GLY A 17 1.16 -2.64 6.04
CA GLY A 17 -0.13 -2.11 6.49
C GLY A 17 -0.26 -0.62 6.17
N TYR A 18 -1.49 -0.14 5.96
CA TYR A 18 -1.70 1.28 5.60
C TYR A 18 -1.24 2.25 6.71
N GLU A 19 -1.30 1.82 7.97
CA GLU A 19 -0.80 2.60 9.12
C GLU A 19 0.72 2.70 9.12
N GLN A 20 1.42 1.63 8.76
CA GLN A 20 2.88 1.65 8.60
C GLN A 20 3.28 2.57 7.45
N ILE A 21 2.58 2.50 6.31
CA ILE A 21 2.81 3.40 5.17
C ILE A 21 2.59 4.87 5.58
N ALA A 22 1.54 5.17 6.35
CA ALA A 22 1.27 6.50 6.88
C ALA A 22 2.40 7.03 7.75
N LEU A 23 2.93 6.19 8.65
CA LEU A 23 4.08 6.51 9.49
C LEU A 23 5.36 6.76 8.67
N HIS A 24 5.63 5.91 7.67
CA HIS A 24 6.82 6.06 6.82
C HIS A 24 6.80 7.33 5.96
N LEU A 25 5.61 7.78 5.56
CA LEU A 25 5.43 8.95 4.71
C LEU A 25 5.20 10.24 5.49
N ASP A 26 5.03 10.17 6.81
CA ASP A 26 4.57 11.29 7.66
C ASP A 26 3.27 11.91 7.10
N GLU A 27 2.33 11.05 6.70
CA GLU A 27 1.07 11.44 6.06
C GLU A 27 -0.13 10.90 6.85
N PRO A 28 -1.28 11.61 6.84
CA PRO A 28 -2.49 11.13 7.51
C PRO A 28 -2.97 9.77 6.96
N PRO A 29 -3.39 8.81 7.83
CA PRO A 29 -3.88 7.51 7.39
C PRO A 29 -5.02 7.57 6.38
N GLU A 30 -5.91 8.56 6.47
CA GLU A 30 -7.03 8.76 5.54
C GLU A 30 -6.54 9.09 4.13
N LYS A 31 -5.46 9.87 4.02
CA LYS A 31 -4.83 10.25 2.75
C LYS A 31 -4.17 9.04 2.11
N VAL A 32 -3.44 8.26 2.91
CA VAL A 32 -2.84 6.99 2.47
C VAL A 32 -3.91 5.99 2.04
N ARG A 33 -4.99 5.83 2.80
CA ARG A 33 -6.11 4.95 2.45
C ARG A 33 -6.78 5.34 1.14
N SER A 34 -6.97 6.65 0.93
CA SER A 34 -7.54 7.19 -0.31
C SER A 34 -6.61 6.90 -1.51
N ALA A 35 -5.30 7.11 -1.34
CA ALA A 35 -4.31 6.82 -2.37
C ALA A 35 -4.21 5.32 -2.69
N LEU A 36 -4.17 4.45 -1.68
CA LEU A 36 -4.19 2.99 -1.85
C LEU A 36 -5.46 2.52 -2.56
N THR A 37 -6.61 3.12 -2.26
CA THR A 37 -7.87 2.84 -2.96
C THR A 37 -7.78 3.22 -4.45
N ALA A 38 -7.20 4.38 -4.77
CA ALA A 38 -7.00 4.82 -6.15
C ALA A 38 -6.02 3.91 -6.91
N LEU A 39 -4.91 3.53 -6.28
CA LEU A 39 -3.91 2.60 -6.84
C LEU A 39 -4.52 1.21 -7.07
N ARG A 40 -5.34 0.71 -6.14
CA ARG A 40 -6.03 -0.58 -6.26
C ARG A 40 -7.04 -0.59 -7.40
N ARG A 41 -7.80 0.50 -7.58
CA ARG A 41 -8.71 0.65 -8.73
C ARG A 41 -7.98 0.55 -10.07
N ARG A 42 -6.71 0.96 -10.11
CA ARG A 42 -5.83 0.83 -11.28
C ARG A 42 -5.06 -0.50 -11.33
N ARG A 43 -5.27 -1.38 -10.34
CA ARG A 43 -4.58 -2.68 -10.18
C ARG A 43 -3.07 -2.57 -9.97
N PHE A 44 -2.58 -1.43 -9.47
CA PHE A 44 -1.15 -1.24 -9.16
C PHE A 44 -0.75 -1.81 -7.80
N VAL A 45 -1.71 -1.94 -6.90
CA VAL A 45 -1.52 -2.57 -5.59
C VAL A 45 -2.65 -3.55 -5.33
N ASP A 46 -2.38 -4.55 -4.48
CA ASP A 46 -3.35 -5.53 -4.03
C ASP A 46 -3.39 -5.58 -2.49
N ALA A 47 -4.55 -5.92 -1.93
CA ALA A 47 -4.75 -6.00 -0.48
C ALA A 47 -4.87 -7.46 -0.05
N LEU A 48 -3.91 -7.91 0.75
CA LEU A 48 -3.93 -9.20 1.43
C LEU A 48 -4.72 -9.03 2.74
N GLY A 49 -5.93 -9.57 2.75
CA GLY A 49 -6.72 -9.64 3.99
C GLY A 49 -6.14 -10.71 4.90
N VAL A 50 -5.63 -10.32 6.06
CA VAL A 50 -5.23 -11.22 7.13
C VAL A 50 -6.26 -11.06 8.24
N SER A 51 -7.02 -12.14 8.49
CA SER A 51 -7.80 -12.24 9.72
C SER A 51 -6.84 -12.63 10.83
N GLU A 52 -6.34 -11.65 11.58
CA GLU A 52 -5.50 -11.92 12.73
C GLU A 52 -6.38 -12.01 13.98
N VAL A 53 -6.33 -13.16 14.66
CA VAL A 53 -7.03 -13.35 15.93
C VAL A 53 -6.11 -12.85 17.03
N ILE A 54 -6.39 -11.66 17.56
CA ILE A 54 -5.70 -11.11 18.74
C ILE A 54 -6.63 -11.31 19.94
N GLY A 55 -6.41 -12.40 20.69
CA GLY A 55 -7.26 -12.78 21.83
C GLY A 55 -8.66 -13.25 21.38
N HIS A 56 -9.72 -12.66 21.93
CA HIS A 56 -11.13 -12.94 21.55
C HIS A 56 -11.65 -12.02 20.42
N THR A 57 -10.80 -11.18 19.83
CA THR A 57 -11.20 -10.18 18.82
C THR A 57 -10.53 -10.50 17.49
N THR A 58 -11.32 -10.61 16.42
CA THR A 58 -10.82 -10.66 15.04
C THR A 58 -10.53 -9.25 14.56
N ALA A 59 -9.24 -8.90 14.42
CA ALA A 59 -8.84 -7.69 13.73
C ALA A 59 -8.61 -8.03 12.25
N ALA A 60 -9.38 -7.39 11.36
CA ALA A 60 -9.11 -7.49 9.93
C ALA A 60 -7.95 -6.55 9.61
N VAL A 61 -6.73 -7.10 9.50
CA VAL A 61 -5.55 -6.34 9.07
C VAL A 61 -5.40 -6.52 7.57
N ALA A 62 -5.29 -5.42 6.84
CA ALA A 62 -5.02 -5.43 5.41
C ALA A 62 -3.57 -5.02 5.16
N TYR A 63 -2.77 -5.97 4.67
CA TYR A 63 -1.44 -5.69 4.12
C TYR A 63 -1.56 -5.36 2.64
N TRP A 64 -0.81 -4.38 2.18
CA TRP A 64 -0.81 -3.94 0.78
C TRP A 64 0.48 -4.38 0.13
N ARG A 65 0.42 -4.88 -1.10
CA ARG A 65 1.59 -5.26 -1.89
C ARG A 65 1.55 -4.64 -3.28
N LEU A 66 2.72 -4.48 -3.87
CA LEU A 66 2.86 -4.05 -5.27
C LEU A 66 2.47 -5.19 -6.22
N THR A 67 1.79 -4.87 -7.33
CA THR A 67 1.55 -5.83 -8.42
C THR A 67 2.58 -5.64 -9.54
N GLU A 68 2.68 -6.60 -10.46
CA GLU A 68 3.50 -6.45 -11.66
C GLU A 68 3.14 -5.20 -12.47
N LEU A 69 1.85 -4.87 -12.59
CA LEU A 69 1.39 -3.64 -13.24
C LEU A 69 1.85 -2.39 -12.49
N GLY A 70 1.81 -2.41 -11.16
CA GLY A 70 2.30 -1.32 -10.32
C GLY A 70 3.81 -1.13 -10.44
N GLN A 71 4.57 -2.23 -10.56
CA GLN A 71 6.01 -2.19 -10.78
C GLN A 71 6.37 -1.62 -12.15
N GLY A 72 5.62 -1.98 -13.19
CA GLY A 72 5.76 -1.38 -14.53
C GLY A 72 5.47 0.13 -14.53
N GLU A 73 4.41 0.55 -13.84
CA GLU A 73 4.08 1.98 -13.73
C GLU A 73 5.13 2.74 -12.91
N LEU A 74 5.60 2.17 -11.80
CA LEU A 74 6.67 2.78 -10.99
C LEU A 74 7.96 2.97 -11.80
N THR A 75 8.33 1.97 -12.60
CA THR A 75 9.49 2.05 -13.50
C THR A 75 9.31 3.17 -14.53
N ARG A 76 8.12 3.28 -15.14
CA ARG A 76 7.78 4.36 -16.07
C ARG A 76 7.85 5.75 -15.42
N LEU A 77 7.37 5.88 -14.18
CA LEU A 77 7.36 7.14 -13.44
C LEU A 77 8.76 7.58 -13.00
N ARG A 78 9.67 6.63 -12.74
CA ARG A 78 11.08 6.91 -12.41
C ARG A 78 11.93 7.27 -13.64
N ALA A 79 11.53 6.80 -14.83
CA ALA A 79 12.22 7.09 -16.08
C ALA A 79 11.89 8.47 -16.69
N ARG A 80 11.01 9.24 -16.04
CA ARG A 80 10.55 10.56 -16.48
C ARG A 80 11.20 11.66 -15.64
#